data_AF-A0A7R9YMD2-F1
#
_entry.id   AF-A0A7R9YMD2-F1
#
_cell.length_a   1.000
_cell.length_b   1.000
_cell.length_c   1.000
_cell.angle_alpha   90.00
_cell.angle_beta   90.00
_cell.angle_gamma   90.00
#
_symmetry.space_group_name_H-M   'P 1'
#
loop_
_entity.id
_entity.type
_entity.pdbx_description
1 polymer ?
#
loop_
_entity_poly.entity_id
_entity_poly.type
_entity_poly.pdbx_seq_one_letter_code
_entity_poly.pdbx_strand_id
1 'polypeptide(L)'
;WEHPNEIEISRARIAHFHRVNTPPRGIWRTQCDPCEGFHRPPASNWRKLEGSPLFRDGNALRPYQLEGVDWLLFSWYNRRSVLLADEMGLGKTVQSVAVL
;
A
#
# COMPACT_ATOMS: atom_id res chain seq x y z
N TRP A 1 -30.02 5.98 -8.55
CA TRP A 1 -30.48 6.87 -7.47
C TRP A 1 -31.42 6.06 -6.61
N GLU A 2 -30.97 5.67 -5.41
CA GLU A 2 -31.80 4.93 -4.45
C GLU A 2 -32.39 5.92 -3.45
N HIS A 3 -33.61 5.68 -2.97
CA HIS A 3 -34.26 6.60 -2.05
C HIS A 3 -33.59 6.52 -0.65
N PRO A 4 -33.44 7.64 0.09
CA PRO A 4 -32.76 7.66 1.39
C PRO A 4 -33.26 6.63 2.42
N ASN A 5 -34.52 6.20 2.30
CA ASN A 5 -35.15 5.23 3.18
C ASN A 5 -34.79 3.76 2.87
N GLU A 6 -34.21 3.47 1.70
CA GLU A 6 -33.72 2.12 1.33
C GLU A 6 -32.25 1.89 1.76
N ILE A 7 -31.55 2.97 2.13
CA ILE A 7 -30.11 2.97 2.45
C ILE A 7 -29.83 2.56 3.90
N GLU A 8 -30.86 2.28 4.70
CA GLU A 8 -30.71 1.94 6.11
C GLU A 8 -29.92 0.63 6.33
N ILE A 9 -30.05 -0.32 5.40
CA ILE A 9 -29.27 -1.57 5.34
C ILE A 9 -27.77 -1.30 5.11
N SER A 10 -27.43 -0.12 4.58
CA SER A 10 -26.09 0.27 4.17
C SER A 10 -25.46 1.35 5.07
N ARG A 11 -26.01 1.62 6.28
CA ARG A 11 -25.43 2.61 7.22
C ARG A 11 -23.91 2.43 7.43
N ALA A 12 -23.44 1.19 7.49
CA ALA A 12 -22.00 0.87 7.59
C ALA A 12 -21.21 1.29 6.33
N ARG A 13 -21.79 1.14 5.13
CA ARG A 13 -21.18 1.58 3.86
C ARG A 13 -21.17 3.11 3.74
N ILE A 14 -22.24 3.78 4.19
CA ILE A 14 -22.31 5.25 4.25
C ILE A 14 -21.24 5.79 5.22
N ALA A 15 -21.13 5.21 6.42
CA ALA A 15 -20.11 5.58 7.40
C ALA A 15 -18.69 5.36 6.85
N HIS A 16 -18.45 4.25 6.15
CA HIS A 16 -17.17 3.99 5.47
C HIS A 16 -16.88 5.03 4.37
N PHE A 17 -17.86 5.36 3.53
CA PHE A 17 -17.74 6.38 2.50
C PHE A 17 -17.33 7.72 3.10
N HIS A 18 -18.01 8.19 4.14
CA HIS A 18 -17.65 9.44 4.80
C HIS A 18 -16.26 9.37 5.43
N ARG A 19 -15.88 8.25 6.07
CA ARG A 19 -14.55 8.09 6.68
C ARG A 19 -13.41 8.18 5.66
N VAL A 20 -13.57 7.58 4.48
CA VAL A 20 -12.51 7.50 3.46
C VAL A 20 -12.50 8.74 2.56
N ASN A 21 -13.67 9.33 2.28
CA ASN A 21 -13.81 10.45 1.35
C ASN A 21 -13.91 11.82 2.03
N THR A 22 -13.82 11.91 3.36
CA THR A 22 -13.52 13.20 3.99
C THR A 22 -12.00 13.42 3.89
N PRO A 23 -11.51 14.26 2.96
CA PRO A 23 -10.11 14.63 2.98
C PRO A 23 -9.81 15.30 4.34
N PRO A 24 -8.71 14.95 5.01
CA PRO A 24 -8.31 15.64 6.24
C PRO A 24 -8.24 17.14 5.95
N ARG A 25 -9.06 17.92 6.66
CA ARG A 25 -9.09 19.38 6.53
C ARG A 25 -7.70 19.90 6.94
N GLY A 26 -6.89 20.28 5.96
CA GLY A 26 -5.58 20.93 6.18
C GLY A 26 -4.35 20.20 5.63
N ILE A 27 -4.45 18.95 5.14
CA ILE A 27 -3.25 18.23 4.64
C ILE A 27 -2.99 18.50 3.14
N TRP A 28 -3.99 18.95 2.39
CA TRP A 28 -3.86 19.17 0.94
C TRP A 28 -3.54 20.62 0.54
N ARG A 29 -3.26 21.51 1.51
CA ARG A 29 -3.06 22.93 1.20
C ARG A 29 -2.16 23.69 2.18
N THR A 30 -1.00 23.14 2.52
CA THR A 30 0.17 23.96 2.88
C THR A 30 1.42 23.11 2.77
N GLN A 31 2.37 23.59 1.96
CA GLN A 31 3.73 23.09 1.80
C GLN A 31 3.92 21.87 0.88
N CYS A 32 3.53 22.04 -0.38
CA CYS A 32 4.48 21.72 -1.44
C CYS A 32 5.58 22.79 -1.39
N ASP A 33 6.62 22.53 -0.60
CA ASP A 33 7.93 23.09 -0.90
C ASP A 33 8.24 22.73 -2.37
N PRO A 34 8.82 23.66 -3.15
CA PRO A 34 9.26 23.30 -4.48
C PRO A 34 10.32 22.20 -4.30
N CYS A 35 10.05 21.02 -4.87
CA CYS A 35 10.97 19.89 -4.99
C CYS A 35 11.44 19.09 -3.74
N GLU A 36 10.59 18.84 -2.73
CA GLU A 36 10.73 17.63 -1.89
C GLU A 36 9.71 16.55 -2.29
N GLY A 37 9.76 16.13 -3.55
CA GLY A 37 9.00 14.98 -4.02
C GLY A 37 9.67 13.70 -3.54
N PHE A 38 8.94 12.83 -2.83
CA PHE A 38 9.21 11.39 -2.60
C PHE A 38 10.62 10.94 -3.01
N HIS A 39 11.65 11.42 -2.30
CA HIS A 39 13.02 11.12 -2.67
C HIS A 39 13.30 9.67 -2.30
N ARG A 40 13.56 8.84 -3.32
CA ARG A 40 14.00 7.46 -3.10
C ARG A 40 15.23 7.47 -2.18
N PRO A 41 15.19 6.80 -1.02
CA PRO A 41 16.28 6.76 -0.06
C PRO A 41 17.53 6.09 -0.64
N PRO A 42 18.72 6.38 -0.09
CA PRO A 42 19.96 5.74 -0.51
C PRO A 42 19.95 4.25 -0.15
N ALA A 43 20.66 3.43 -0.94
CA ALA A 43 20.71 1.98 -0.76
C ALA A 43 21.21 1.54 0.62
N SER A 44 22.01 2.36 1.31
CA SER A 44 22.47 2.14 2.68
C SER A 44 21.36 2.02 3.71
N ASN A 45 20.19 2.62 3.43
CA ASN A 45 19.06 2.62 4.36
C ASN A 45 18.18 1.37 4.18
N TRP A 46 18.45 0.53 3.18
CA TRP A 46 17.70 -0.70 2.99
C TRP A 46 17.98 -1.66 4.16
N ARG A 47 16.90 -2.25 4.68
CA ARG A 47 16.95 -3.26 5.72
C ARG A 47 16.02 -4.39 5.32
N LYS A 48 16.49 -5.61 5.54
CA LYS A 48 15.69 -6.81 5.31
C LYS A 48 14.47 -6.83 6.21
N LEU A 49 13.33 -7.25 5.66
CA LEU A 49 12.12 -7.47 6.45
C LEU A 49 12.25 -8.80 7.22
N GLU A 50 12.34 -8.71 8.55
CA GLU A 50 12.40 -9.88 9.45
C GLU A 50 11.05 -10.64 9.53
N GLY A 51 9.96 -10.00 9.13
CA GLY A 51 8.63 -10.59 9.15
C GLY A 51 7.63 -9.80 8.30
N SER A 52 6.49 -10.42 8.02
CA SER A 52 5.40 -9.72 7.32
C SER A 52 4.81 -8.64 8.21
N PRO A 53 4.57 -7.43 7.69
CA PRO A 53 3.66 -6.50 8.35
C PRO A 53 2.26 -7.13 8.48
N LEU A 54 1.52 -6.70 9.49
CA LEU A 54 0.14 -7.12 9.68
C LEU A 54 -0.76 -6.34 8.73
N PHE A 55 -1.39 -7.06 7.80
CA PHE A 55 -2.37 -6.50 6.89
C PHE A 55 -3.77 -6.50 7.50
N ARG A 56 -4.73 -6.00 6.73
CA ARG A 56 -6.15 -5.98 7.10
C ARG A 56 -6.59 -7.35 7.63
N ASP A 57 -7.36 -7.32 8.72
CA ASP A 57 -7.94 -8.50 9.36
C ASP A 57 -6.88 -9.47 9.94
N GLY A 58 -5.67 -8.98 10.24
CA GLY A 58 -4.60 -9.78 10.85
C GLY A 58 -3.88 -10.72 9.89
N ASN A 59 -4.06 -10.54 8.58
CA ASN A 59 -3.41 -11.35 7.57
C ASN A 59 -1.91 -11.04 7.48
N ALA A 60 -1.11 -12.06 7.21
CA ALA A 60 0.33 -11.96 7.00
C ALA A 60 0.72 -12.61 5.67
N LEU A 61 1.77 -12.09 5.03
CA LEU A 61 2.38 -12.68 3.85
C LEU A 61 3.03 -14.02 4.19
N ARG A 62 2.94 -14.97 3.26
CA ARG A 62 3.69 -16.22 3.38
C ARG A 62 5.19 -15.96 3.19
N PRO A 63 6.09 -16.83 3.69
CA PRO A 63 7.53 -16.61 3.63
C PRO A 63 8.07 -16.34 2.21
N TYR A 64 7.59 -17.08 1.20
CA TYR A 64 7.98 -16.87 -0.20
C TYR A 64 7.47 -15.53 -0.77
N GLN A 65 6.36 -15.01 -0.26
CA GLN A 65 5.83 -13.70 -0.68
C GLN A 65 6.64 -12.58 -0.07
N LEU A 66 7.03 -12.74 1.20
CA LEU A 66 7.89 -11.80 1.90
C LEU A 66 9.27 -11.69 1.22
N GLU A 67 9.84 -12.80 0.78
CA GLU A 67 11.11 -12.81 0.04
C GLU A 67 11.01 -12.01 -1.28
N GLY A 68 9.92 -12.19 -2.03
CA GLY A 68 9.65 -11.39 -3.23
C GLY A 68 9.54 -9.89 -2.94
N VAL A 69 8.83 -9.52 -1.87
CA VAL A 69 8.70 -8.12 -1.43
C VAL A 69 10.05 -7.53 -1.00
N ASP A 70 10.85 -8.29 -0.25
CA ASP A 70 12.18 -7.88 0.19
C ASP A 70 13.11 -7.60 -1.00
N TRP A 71 13.04 -8.45 -2.04
CA TRP A 71 13.77 -8.27 -3.29
C TRP A 71 13.32 -7.04 -4.09
N LEU A 72 12.01 -6.78 -4.14
CA LEU A 72 11.45 -5.58 -4.78
C LEU A 72 11.91 -4.31 -4.06
N LEU A 73 11.85 -4.29 -2.73
CA LEU A 73 12.33 -3.18 -1.92
C LEU A 73 13.82 -2.97 -2.15
N PHE A 74 14.63 -4.03 -2.05
CA PHE A 74 16.06 -3.95 -2.33
C PHE A 74 16.35 -3.33 -3.70
N SER A 75 15.62 -3.76 -4.73
CA SER A 75 15.78 -3.24 -6.09
C SER A 75 15.35 -1.78 -6.22
N TRP A 76 14.27 -1.39 -5.53
CA TRP A 76 13.84 0.00 -5.45
C TRP A 76 14.90 0.89 -4.81
N TYR A 77 15.47 0.50 -3.65
CA TYR A 77 16.57 1.22 -3.00
C TYR A 77 17.82 1.33 -3.89
N ASN A 78 18.12 0.31 -4.70
CA ASN A 78 19.24 0.28 -5.64
C ASN A 78 18.97 0.95 -6.99
N ARG A 79 17.82 1.62 -7.17
CA ARG A 79 17.42 2.26 -8.43
C ARG A 79 17.36 1.31 -9.63
N ARG A 80 17.03 0.04 -9.41
CA ARG A 80 16.87 -0.96 -10.47
C ARG A 80 15.40 -1.30 -10.67
N SER A 81 14.94 -1.20 -11.91
CA SER A 81 13.64 -1.71 -12.31
C SER A 81 13.69 -3.24 -12.39
N VAL A 82 12.61 -3.90 -11.98
CA VAL A 82 12.54 -5.36 -11.88
C VAL A 82 11.20 -5.87 -12.39
N LEU A 83 11.19 -7.12 -12.84
CA LEU A 83 10.00 -7.84 -13.30
C LEU A 83 9.80 -9.06 -12.41
N LEU A 84 8.60 -9.21 -11.84
CA LEU A 84 8.21 -10.42 -11.10
C LEU A 84 7.74 -11.47 -12.09
N ALA A 85 8.54 -12.50 -12.30
CA ALA A 85 8.30 -13.57 -13.28
C ALA A 85 7.99 -14.93 -12.62
N ASP A 86 7.54 -14.94 -11.36
CA ASP A 86 7.19 -16.16 -10.63
C ASP A 86 5.99 -16.91 -11.24
N GLU A 87 5.83 -18.19 -10.88
CA GLU A 87 4.71 -19.03 -11.32
C GLU A 87 3.35 -18.36 -11.12
N MET A 88 2.40 -18.69 -12.01
CA MET A 88 1.03 -18.21 -11.93
C MET A 88 0.37 -18.71 -10.63
N GLY A 89 -0.34 -17.83 -9.94
CA GLY A 89 -1.03 -18.17 -8.68
C GLY A 89 -0.25 -17.92 -7.38
N LEU A 90 1.04 -17.54 -7.44
CA LEU A 90 1.84 -17.24 -6.23
C LEU A 90 1.50 -15.90 -5.54
N GLY A 91 0.58 -15.12 -6.10
CA GLY A 91 0.12 -13.87 -5.48
C GLY A 91 0.99 -12.65 -5.80
N LYS A 92 1.49 -12.51 -7.03
CA LYS A 92 2.24 -11.33 -7.50
C LYS A 92 1.49 -10.00 -7.24
N THR A 93 0.17 -10.00 -7.33
CA THR A 93 -0.65 -8.81 -7.04
C THR A 93 -0.49 -8.33 -5.59
N VAL A 94 -0.51 -9.24 -4.61
CA VAL A 94 -0.36 -8.85 -3.20
C VAL A 94 1.05 -8.37 -2.91
N GLN A 95 2.07 -8.95 -3.57
CA GLN A 95 3.46 -8.48 -3.47
C GLN A 95 3.61 -7.06 -4.00
N SER A 96 3.01 -6.73 -5.15
CA SER A 96 3.06 -5.36 -5.70
C SER A 96 2.36 -4.35 -4.80
N VAL A 97 1.19 -4.69 -4.27
CA VAL A 97 0.43 -3.81 -3.35
C VAL A 97 1.17 -3.61 -2.04
N ALA A 98 1.92 -4.61 -1.55
CA ALA A 98 2.68 -4.50 -0.31
C ALA A 98 3.87 -3.52 -0.38
N VAL A 99 4.30 -3.13 -1.58
CA VAL A 99 5.41 -2.17 -1.81
C VAL A 99 4.91 -0.73 -2.01
N LEU A 100 3.59 -0.53 -2.16
CA LEU A 100 2.95 0.78 -2.30
C LEU A 100 2.64 1.40 -0.93
#